data_AF-A0A4R6KT64-F1
#
_entry.id   AF-A0A4R6KT64-F1
#
_cell.length_a   1.000
_cell.length_b   1.000
_cell.length_c   1.000
_cell.angle_alpha   90.00
_cell.angle_beta   90.00
_cell.angle_gamma   90.00
#
_symmetry.space_group_name_H-M   'P 1'
#
loop_
_entity.id
_entity.type
_entity.pdbx_description
1 polymer ?
#
loop_
_entity_poly.entity_id
_entity_poly.type
_entity_poly.pdbx_seq_one_letter_code
_entity_poly.pdbx_strand_id
1 'polypeptide(L)'
;MTDDREFLRDELIAVAAAVVPDQRPVVTHDPGPVNPAALFDGRGPATVCRITVETGNPSAPDPAAAVHAAAEVLRARGWTAEVAAEENGHHRVVASRNGFDVAVHAWSTDWRITFIGETPIGKTPSA
;
A
#
# COMPACT_ATOMS: atom_id res chain seq x y z
N MET A 1 -12.09 -12.42 -7.08
CA MET A 1 -10.64 -12.11 -7.11
C MET A 1 -10.33 -10.79 -7.81
N THR A 2 -11.13 -10.32 -8.78
CA THR A 2 -10.95 -8.97 -9.37
C THR A 2 -11.33 -7.84 -8.39
N ASP A 3 -12.37 -8.05 -7.58
CA ASP A 3 -12.92 -7.06 -6.65
C ASP A 3 -11.91 -6.58 -5.58
N ASP A 4 -11.25 -7.51 -4.87
CA ASP A 4 -10.30 -7.16 -3.81
C ASP A 4 -9.08 -6.39 -4.33
N ARG A 5 -8.58 -6.75 -5.52
CA ARG A 5 -7.44 -6.07 -6.16
C ARG A 5 -7.83 -4.67 -6.62
N GLU A 6 -9.01 -4.52 -7.24
CA GLU A 6 -9.50 -3.21 -7.69
C GLU A 6 -9.81 -2.30 -6.50
N PHE A 7 -10.44 -2.84 -5.45
CA PHE A 7 -10.66 -2.14 -4.19
C PHE A 7 -9.34 -1.65 -3.58
N LEU A 8 -8.33 -2.53 -3.46
CA LEU A 8 -7.03 -2.16 -2.92
C LEU A 8 -6.34 -1.09 -3.78
N ARG A 9 -6.43 -1.20 -5.12
CA ARG A 9 -5.87 -0.20 -6.03
C ARG A 9 -6.52 1.16 -5.80
N ASP A 10 -7.85 1.21 -5.73
CA ASP A 10 -8.60 2.45 -5.54
C ASP A 10 -8.28 3.09 -4.18
N GLU A 11 -8.22 2.29 -3.11
CA GLU A 11 -7.83 2.76 -1.78
C GLU A 11 -6.43 3.36 -1.78
N LEU A 12 -5.43 2.70 -2.37
CA LEU A 12 -4.05 3.22 -2.44
C LEU A 12 -3.98 4.53 -3.24
N ILE A 13 -4.68 4.62 -4.37
CA ILE A 13 -4.75 5.84 -5.17
C ILE A 13 -5.41 6.97 -4.40
N ALA A 14 -6.53 6.69 -3.72
CA ALA A 14 -7.26 7.70 -2.97
C ALA A 14 -6.47 8.20 -1.75
N VAL A 15 -5.76 7.31 -1.05
CA VAL A 15 -4.86 7.70 0.05
C VAL A 15 -3.71 8.55 -0.49
N ALA A 16 -3.03 8.10 -1.55
CA ALA A 16 -1.90 8.84 -2.12
C ALA A 16 -2.29 10.22 -2.64
N ALA A 17 -3.47 10.35 -3.28
CA ALA A 17 -4.01 11.63 -3.73
C ALA A 17 -4.40 12.55 -2.56
N ALA A 18 -4.87 12.00 -1.43
CA ALA A 18 -5.18 12.81 -0.26
C ALA A 18 -3.91 13.29 0.48
N VAL A 19 -2.84 12.48 0.48
CA VAL A 19 -1.55 12.83 1.10
C VAL A 19 -0.80 13.88 0.28
N VAL A 20 -0.85 13.80 -1.05
CA VAL A 20 -0.20 14.76 -1.94
C VAL A 20 -1.21 15.27 -2.98
N PRO A 21 -2.11 16.20 -2.62
CA PRO A 21 -3.21 16.64 -3.48
C PRO A 21 -2.76 17.34 -4.76
N ASP A 22 -1.58 17.96 -4.75
CA ASP A 22 -1.00 18.64 -5.90
C ASP A 22 -0.33 17.69 -6.91
N GLN A 23 -0.32 16.37 -6.65
CA GLN A 23 0.32 15.38 -7.51
C GLN A 23 -0.64 14.25 -7.86
N ARG A 24 -0.44 13.67 -9.06
CA ARG A 24 -1.20 12.50 -9.48
C ARG A 24 -0.44 11.24 -9.07
N PRO A 25 -1.03 10.37 -8.23
CA PRO A 25 -0.42 9.10 -7.89
C PRO A 25 -0.32 8.19 -9.12
N VAL A 26 0.78 7.46 -9.24
CA VAL A 26 1.03 6.52 -10.34
C VAL A 26 1.18 5.12 -9.77
N VAL A 27 0.44 4.16 -10.34
CA VAL A 27 0.64 2.74 -10.05
C VAL A 27 1.88 2.27 -10.81
N THR A 28 2.96 1.97 -10.09
CA THR A 28 4.25 1.56 -10.70
C THR A 28 4.47 0.05 -10.66
N HIS A 29 3.76 -0.67 -9.79
CA HIS A 29 3.77 -2.12 -9.74
C HIS A 29 2.37 -2.67 -9.46
N ASP A 30 1.90 -3.58 -10.31
CA ASP A 30 0.59 -4.23 -10.17
C ASP A 30 0.56 -5.54 -10.97
N PRO A 31 1.46 -6.51 -10.69
CA PRO A 31 1.32 -7.84 -11.23
C PRO A 31 -0.01 -8.43 -10.75
N GLY A 32 -0.73 -9.09 -11.67
CA GLY A 32 -1.89 -9.87 -11.30
C GLY A 32 -1.55 -10.96 -10.28
N PRO A 33 -2.56 -11.67 -9.76
CA PRO A 33 -2.38 -12.62 -8.66
C PRO A 33 -1.17 -13.54 -8.91
N VAL A 34 -0.14 -13.40 -8.07
CA VAL A 34 1.07 -14.23 -8.18
C VAL A 34 0.81 -15.50 -7.39
N ASN A 35 0.71 -16.63 -8.08
CA ASN A 35 0.67 -17.95 -7.46
C ASN A 35 2.11 -18.46 -7.31
N PRO A 36 2.74 -18.37 -6.12
CA PRO A 36 4.10 -18.88 -5.93
C PRO A 36 4.23 -20.40 -6.18
N ALA A 37 3.12 -21.14 -6.20
CA ALA A 37 3.07 -22.57 -6.49
C ALA A 37 2.65 -22.91 -7.95
N ALA A 38 2.43 -21.92 -8.83
CA ALA A 38 2.16 -22.18 -10.25
C ALA A 38 3.35 -22.80 -11.00
N LEU A 39 4.56 -22.68 -10.45
CA LEU A 39 5.77 -23.32 -11.02
C LEU A 39 5.92 -24.80 -10.63
N PHE A 40 5.10 -25.33 -9.71
CA PHE A 40 5.23 -26.68 -9.16
C PHE A 40 3.84 -27.38 -9.02
N ASP A 41 3.19 -27.67 -10.15
CA ASP A 41 2.10 -28.68 -10.26
C ASP A 41 0.65 -28.19 -10.09
N GLY A 42 0.38 -26.88 -10.20
CA GLY A 42 -0.98 -26.36 -10.40
C GLY A 42 -1.97 -26.55 -9.23
N ARG A 43 -1.50 -27.02 -8.08
CA ARG A 43 -2.23 -27.03 -6.80
C ARG A 43 -1.53 -26.09 -5.84
N GLY A 44 -1.81 -24.79 -5.97
CA GLY A 44 -1.16 -23.74 -5.19
C GLY A 44 -2.08 -23.10 -4.16
N PRO A 45 -1.63 -22.89 -2.90
CA PRO A 45 -2.39 -22.11 -1.93
C PRO A 45 -2.45 -20.63 -2.33
N ALA A 46 -3.42 -19.93 -1.74
CA ALA A 46 -3.84 -18.54 -1.95
C ALA A 46 -2.85 -17.55 -2.61
N THR A 47 -3.38 -16.84 -3.61
CA THR A 47 -2.70 -15.85 -4.45
C THR A 47 -2.75 -14.46 -3.78
N VAL A 48 -1.60 -13.80 -3.61
CA VAL A 48 -1.51 -12.42 -3.14
C VAL A 48 -1.31 -11.50 -4.35
N CYS A 49 -2.04 -10.38 -4.41
CA CYS A 49 -1.74 -9.26 -5.30
C CYS A 49 -0.99 -8.21 -4.49
N ARG A 50 0.17 -7.75 -4.98
CA ARG A 50 0.92 -6.61 -4.42
C ARG A 50 0.80 -5.43 -5.37
N ILE A 51 0.33 -4.30 -4.87
CA ILE A 51 0.17 -3.07 -5.64
C ILE A 51 1.09 -2.00 -5.05
N THR A 52 1.87 -1.33 -5.89
CA THR A 52 2.72 -0.21 -5.50
C THR A 52 2.24 1.05 -6.21
N VAL A 53 1.99 2.10 -5.42
CA VAL A 53 1.63 3.44 -5.87
C VAL A 53 2.68 4.41 -5.37
N GLU A 54 3.15 5.29 -6.25
CA GLU A 54 4.15 6.30 -5.90
C GLU A 54 3.59 7.70 -6.17
N THR A 55 3.89 8.63 -5.25
CA THR A 55 3.61 10.06 -5.35
C THR A 55 4.68 10.83 -4.58
N GLY A 56 4.76 12.16 -4.73
CA GLY A 56 5.71 12.96 -3.97
C GLY A 56 5.81 14.39 -4.49
N ASN A 57 5.96 15.35 -3.58
CA ASN A 57 6.14 16.76 -3.92
C ASN A 57 7.62 17.16 -3.74
N PRO A 58 8.38 17.41 -4.82
CA PRO A 58 9.78 17.79 -4.72
C PRO A 58 9.98 19.19 -4.09
N SER A 59 8.92 20.00 -3.98
CA SER A 59 8.96 21.34 -3.39
C SER A 59 8.66 21.38 -1.89
N ALA A 60 8.21 20.28 -1.29
CA ALA A 60 7.97 20.16 0.15
C ALA A 60 8.29 18.73 0.65
N PRO A 61 9.57 18.33 0.64
CA PRO A 61 9.99 16.97 0.99
C PRO A 61 10.11 16.81 2.51
N ASP A 62 9.00 16.96 3.24
CA ASP A 62 8.95 16.53 4.65
C ASP A 62 8.37 15.10 4.71
N PRO A 63 9.24 14.06 4.69
CA PRO A 63 8.80 12.67 4.69
C PRO A 63 8.06 12.30 5.97
N ALA A 64 8.39 12.91 7.10
CA ALA A 64 7.74 12.65 8.38
C ALA A 64 6.31 13.17 8.35
N ALA A 65 6.11 14.43 7.91
CA ALA A 65 4.78 15.01 7.75
C ALA A 65 3.93 14.20 6.75
N ALA A 66 4.52 13.76 5.64
CA ALA A 66 3.83 12.94 4.65
C ALA A 66 3.37 11.59 5.22
N VAL A 67 4.22 10.90 5.99
CA VAL A 67 3.89 9.62 6.61
C VAL A 67 2.83 9.79 7.71
N HIS A 68 2.91 10.85 8.52
CA HIS A 68 1.86 11.17 9.48
C HIS A 68 0.52 11.48 8.81
N ALA A 69 0.51 12.26 7.72
CA ALA A 69 -0.69 12.53 6.93
C ALA A 69 -1.28 11.23 6.34
N ALA A 70 -0.43 10.32 5.85
CA ALA A 70 -0.87 9.02 5.35
C ALA A 70 -1.56 8.18 6.44
N ALA A 71 -1.01 8.16 7.66
CA ALA A 71 -1.63 7.45 8.78
C ALA A 71 -3.02 8.02 9.12
N GLU A 72 -3.17 9.34 9.16
CA GLU A 72 -4.44 10.00 9.44
C GLU A 72 -5.48 9.72 8.36
N VAL A 73 -5.09 9.79 7.08
CA VAL A 73 -5.99 9.46 5.96
C VAL A 73 -6.40 7.99 6.01
N LEU A 74 -5.48 7.07 6.29
CA LEU A 74 -5.79 5.65 6.44
C LEU A 74 -6.79 5.42 7.58
N ARG A 75 -6.59 6.05 8.74
CA ARG A 75 -7.52 5.97 9.89
C ARG A 75 -8.90 6.54 9.55
N ALA A 76 -8.96 7.70 8.89
CA ALA A 76 -10.21 8.30 8.45
C ALA A 76 -10.99 7.41 7.47
N ARG A 77 -10.29 6.59 6.69
CA ARG A 77 -10.89 5.59 5.78
C ARG A 77 -11.22 4.26 6.45
N GLY A 78 -11.00 4.13 7.77
CA GLY A 78 -11.34 2.95 8.55
C GLY A 78 -10.27 1.87 8.58
N TRP A 79 -9.01 2.22 8.31
CA TRP A 79 -7.86 1.33 8.50
C TRP A 79 -7.28 1.48 9.91
N THR A 80 -6.81 0.39 10.49
CA THR A 80 -6.00 0.45 11.71
C THR A 80 -4.56 0.74 11.31
N ALA A 81 -4.13 2.01 11.44
CA ALA A 81 -2.80 2.45 11.03
C ALA A 81 -1.89 2.81 12.22
N GLU A 82 -0.62 2.42 12.13
CA GLU A 82 0.43 2.70 13.11
C GLU A 82 1.64 3.30 12.40
N VAL A 83 2.15 4.41 12.94
CA VAL A 83 3.41 5.02 12.50
C VAL A 83 4.53 4.33 13.27
N ALA A 84 5.47 3.70 12.58
CA ALA A 84 6.62 3.10 13.25
C ALA A 84 7.64 4.19 13.61
N ALA A 85 8.53 3.86 14.55
CA ALA A 85 9.68 4.70 14.82
C ALA A 85 10.52 4.89 13.54
N GLU A 86 11.08 6.08 13.39
CA GLU A 86 12.00 6.38 12.28
C GLU A 86 13.27 5.55 12.42
N GLU A 87 13.72 4.98 11.29
CA GLU A 87 14.93 4.17 11.22
C GLU A 87 15.86 4.69 10.12
N ASN A 88 16.95 5.39 10.48
CA ASN A 88 17.95 5.91 9.52
C ASN A 88 17.35 6.81 8.42
N GLY A 89 16.44 7.71 8.79
CA GLY A 89 15.71 8.58 7.87
C GLY A 89 14.62 7.85 7.07
N HIS A 90 14.31 6.60 7.40
CA HIS A 90 13.16 5.87 6.86
C HIS A 90 11.96 6.06 7.78
N HIS A 91 10.92 6.71 7.26
CA HIS A 91 9.63 6.86 7.90
C HIS A 91 8.67 5.82 7.32
N ARG A 92 7.95 5.09 8.19
CA ARG A 92 6.96 4.12 7.73
C ARG A 92 5.66 4.14 8.52
N VAL A 93 4.59 3.81 7.82
CA VAL A 93 3.30 3.44 8.39
C VAL A 93 2.94 2.04 7.96
N VAL A 94 2.39 1.27 8.87
CA VAL A 94 1.72 0.00 8.57
C VAL A 94 0.24 0.16 8.90
N ALA A 95 -0.62 -0.34 8.04
CA ALA A 95 -2.06 -0.29 8.24
C ALA A 95 -2.72 -1.58 7.79
N SER A 96 -3.77 -2.00 8.50
CA SER A 96 -4.53 -3.19 8.14
C SER A 96 -6.04 -2.95 8.23
N ARG A 97 -6.78 -3.64 7.37
CA ARG A 97 -8.25 -3.60 7.34
C ARG A 97 -8.79 -4.86 6.69
N ASN A 98 -9.64 -5.62 7.37
CA ASN A 98 -10.30 -6.81 6.80
C ASN A 98 -9.36 -7.82 6.12
N GLY A 99 -8.13 -7.95 6.62
CA GLY A 99 -7.09 -8.82 6.04
C GLY A 99 -6.32 -8.23 4.86
N PHE A 100 -6.63 -6.99 4.45
CA PHE A 100 -5.76 -6.20 3.59
C PHE A 100 -4.67 -5.57 4.44
N ASP A 101 -3.46 -5.49 3.89
CA ASP A 101 -2.32 -4.85 4.51
C ASP A 101 -1.81 -3.72 3.61
N VAL A 102 -1.43 -2.60 4.21
CA VAL A 102 -0.86 -1.44 3.52
C VAL A 102 0.37 -0.97 4.28
N ALA A 103 1.46 -0.73 3.56
CA ALA A 103 2.65 -0.09 4.07
C ALA A 103 2.91 1.20 3.29
N VAL A 104 3.25 2.27 3.99
CA VAL A 104 3.66 3.55 3.39
C VAL A 104 5.09 3.81 3.80
N HIS A 105 5.93 4.14 2.82
CA HIS A 105 7.36 4.39 3.02
C HIS A 105 7.73 5.77 2.47
N ALA A 106 8.49 6.52 3.25
CA ALA A 106 9.14 7.74 2.80
C ALA A 106 10.56 7.82 3.39
N TRP A 107 11.50 8.40 2.64
CA TRP A 107 12.89 8.54 3.07
C TRP A 107 13.31 10.00 3.10
N SER A 108 14.10 10.42 4.08
CA SER A 108 14.62 11.80 4.16
C SER A 108 15.56 12.19 3.02
N THR A 109 16.05 11.21 2.27
CA THR A 109 16.88 11.41 1.08
C THR A 109 16.10 11.34 -0.23
N ASP A 110 14.80 11.04 -0.20
CA ASP A 110 13.95 10.95 -1.38
C ASP A 110 12.65 11.73 -1.18
N TRP A 111 12.23 12.46 -2.21
CA TRP A 111 10.98 13.22 -2.16
C TRP A 111 9.76 12.32 -2.46
N ARG A 112 10.00 11.07 -2.88
CA ARG A 112 8.96 10.08 -3.16
C ARG A 112 8.42 9.44 -1.89
N ILE A 113 7.12 9.15 -1.95
CA ILE A 113 6.37 8.38 -0.98
C ILE A 113 5.83 7.15 -1.73
N THR A 114 6.14 5.98 -1.21
CA THR A 114 5.76 4.70 -1.79
C THR A 114 4.68 4.05 -0.93
N PHE A 115 3.53 3.78 -1.54
CA PHE A 115 2.43 3.06 -0.93
C PHE A 115 2.42 1.65 -1.49
N ILE A 116 2.41 0.64 -0.62
CA ILE A 116 2.40 -0.77 -0.98
C ILE A 116 1.18 -1.39 -0.32
N GLY A 117 0.31 -2.01 -1.10
CA GLY A 117 -0.82 -2.78 -0.58
C GLY A 117 -0.71 -4.25 -0.93
N GLU A 118 -1.21 -5.09 -0.03
CA GLU A 118 -1.33 -6.54 -0.21
C GLU A 118 -2.76 -6.97 0.06
N THR A 119 -3.32 -7.78 -0.84
CA THR A 119 -4.65 -8.38 -0.66
C THR A 119 -4.60 -9.53 0.35
N PRO A 120 -5.70 -9.82 1.07
CA PRO A 120 -5.77 -10.96 1.97
C PRO A 120 -5.35 -12.27 1.30
N ILE A 121 -4.61 -13.11 2.04
CA ILE A 121 -4.34 -14.49 1.63
C ILE A 121 -5.70 -15.20 1.57
N GLY A 122 -6.11 -15.53 0.33
CA GLY A 122 -7.46 -15.93 -0.06
C GLY A 122 -8.27 -16.69 0.99
N LYS A 123 -9.53 -16.25 1.18
CA LYS A 123 -10.58 -17.12 1.71
C LYS A 123 -10.53 -18.43 0.94
N THR A 124 -10.26 -19.53 1.62
CA THR A 124 -10.57 -20.87 1.12
C THR A 124 -12.00 -20.84 0.59
N PRO A 125 -12.30 -21.25 -0.66
CA PRO A 125 -13.67 -21.47 -1.04
C PRO A 125 -14.21 -22.55 -0.09
N SER A 126 -15.19 -22.20 0.75
CA SER A 126 -15.96 -23.21 1.49
C SER A 126 -16.53 -24.16 0.45
N ALA A 127 -16.15 -25.43 0.59
CA ALA A 127 -16.70 -26.54 -0.18
C ALA A 127 -18.21 -26.69 0.06
#